data_AF-A0A836W597-F1
#
_entry.id   AF-A0A836W597-F1
#
_cell.length_a   1.000
_cell.length_b   1.000
_cell.length_c   1.000
_cell.angle_alpha   90.00
_cell.angle_beta   90.00
_cell.angle_gamma   90.00
#
_symmetry.space_group_name_H-M   'P 1'
#
loop_
_entity.id
_entity.type
_entity.pdbx_description
1 polymer ?
#
loop_
_entity_poly.entity_id
_entity_poly.type
_entity_poly.pdbx_seq_one_letter_code
_entity_poly.pdbx_strand_id
1 'polypeptide(L)'
;AQKNVTILGEAEHLETVKEKYQVYKKLWERPIVDTDKEGNLQWYFQKLHKSFIEVKTAVNNLIDLNDKMMYKTAYELKNRSNRAIMPGIIAILAALIFTFIFNYLVNYYMVGPIIRITERVKKIVDKRTPFDVQIETDDEIAHLAEAIYNLCESIKTKEKQQ
;
A
#
# COMPACT_ATOMS: atom_id res chain seq x y z
N ALA A 1 -5.99 -26.67 -22.19
CA ALA A 1 -6.64 -25.37 -21.95
C ALA A 1 -7.87 -25.43 -21.03
N GLN A 2 -8.63 -26.54 -20.96
CA GLN A 2 -9.89 -26.63 -20.20
C GLN A 2 -9.78 -26.48 -18.66
N LYS A 3 -8.57 -26.47 -18.08
CA LYS A 3 -8.34 -26.47 -16.62
C LYS A 3 -8.16 -25.08 -15.98
N ASN A 4 -8.26 -23.99 -16.73
CA ASN A 4 -8.05 -22.61 -16.24
C ASN A 4 -9.28 -21.71 -16.44
N VAL A 5 -10.51 -22.23 -16.37
CA VAL A 5 -11.72 -21.38 -16.43
C VAL A 5 -11.76 -20.52 -15.17
N THR A 6 -11.25 -19.29 -15.27
CA THR A 6 -11.06 -18.37 -14.14
C THR A 6 -11.87 -17.08 -14.36
N ILE A 7 -12.42 -16.88 -15.56
CA ILE A 7 -13.05 -15.64 -16.00
C ILE A 7 -14.55 -15.86 -16.29
N LEU A 8 -15.38 -14.91 -15.84
CA LEU A 8 -16.82 -14.88 -16.12
C LEU A 8 -17.06 -14.80 -17.64
N GLY A 9 -17.80 -15.75 -18.23
CA GLY A 9 -18.10 -15.81 -19.67
C GLY A 9 -17.12 -16.61 -20.53
N GLU A 10 -15.95 -17.00 -20.01
CA GLU A 10 -14.97 -17.83 -20.73
C GLU A 10 -15.51 -19.23 -21.05
N ALA A 11 -16.34 -19.79 -20.17
CA ALA A 11 -16.97 -21.10 -20.37
C ALA A 11 -17.91 -21.13 -21.59
N GLU A 12 -18.63 -20.04 -21.85
CA GLU A 12 -19.56 -19.92 -22.99
C GLU A 12 -18.80 -19.84 -24.32
N HIS A 13 -17.71 -19.07 -24.36
CA HIS A 13 -16.82 -19.02 -25.51
C HIS A 13 -16.10 -20.36 -25.75
N LEU A 14 -15.69 -21.06 -24.68
CA LEU A 14 -15.06 -22.37 -24.78
C LEU A 14 -16.03 -23.42 -25.35
N GLU A 15 -17.28 -23.42 -24.91
CA GLU A 15 -18.30 -24.33 -25.45
C GLU A 15 -18.62 -24.00 -26.92
N THR A 16 -18.73 -22.71 -27.26
CA THR A 16 -18.90 -22.27 -28.66
C THR A 16 -17.75 -22.73 -29.57
N VAL A 17 -16.50 -22.62 -29.11
CA VAL A 17 -15.33 -23.10 -29.86
C VAL A 17 -15.40 -24.61 -30.04
N LYS A 18 -15.75 -25.34 -28.98
CA LYS A 18 -15.87 -26.80 -29.00
C LYS A 18 -16.96 -27.26 -29.95
N GLU A 19 -18.14 -26.67 -29.92
CA GLU A 19 -19.26 -26.98 -30.84
C GLU A 19 -18.85 -26.78 -32.30
N LYS A 20 -18.32 -25.59 -32.63
CA LYS A 20 -17.87 -25.28 -33.99
C LYS A 20 -16.74 -26.20 -34.46
N TYR A 21 -15.81 -26.53 -33.56
CA TYR A 21 -14.72 -27.44 -33.86
C TYR A 21 -15.22 -28.85 -34.15
N GLN A 22 -16.22 -29.36 -33.41
CA GLN A 22 -16.83 -30.66 -33.70
C GLN A 22 -17.50 -30.69 -35.08
N VAL A 23 -18.19 -29.61 -35.46
CA VAL A 23 -18.79 -29.48 -36.80
C VAL A 23 -17.72 -29.52 -37.90
N TYR A 24 -16.65 -28.73 -37.74
CA TYR A 24 -15.53 -28.73 -38.69
C TYR A 24 -14.85 -30.11 -38.77
N LYS A 25 -14.55 -30.71 -37.62
CA LYS A 25 -13.90 -32.02 -37.50
C LYS A 25 -14.70 -33.11 -38.21
N LYS A 26 -16.03 -33.14 -38.02
CA LYS A 26 -16.93 -34.09 -38.70
C LYS A 26 -16.96 -33.93 -40.22
N LEU A 27 -16.78 -32.70 -40.73
CA LEU A 27 -16.66 -32.44 -42.16
C LEU A 27 -15.32 -32.94 -42.73
N TRP A 28 -14.27 -32.92 -41.92
CA TRP A 28 -12.92 -33.33 -42.29
C TRP A 28 -12.64 -34.84 -42.12
N GLU A 29 -13.25 -35.50 -41.13
CA GLU A 29 -13.02 -36.93 -40.81
C GLU A 29 -13.67 -37.91 -41.78
N ARG A 30 -14.57 -37.45 -42.65
CA ARG A 30 -15.11 -38.30 -43.72
C ARG A 30 -14.02 -38.44 -44.80
N PRO A 31 -13.74 -39.65 -45.31
CA PRO A 31 -12.82 -39.80 -46.43
C PRO A 31 -13.30 -38.90 -47.57
N ILE A 32 -12.45 -37.95 -47.95
CA ILE A 32 -12.71 -37.02 -49.06
C ILE A 32 -12.32 -37.71 -50.38
N VAL A 33 -11.23 -38.46 -50.33
CA VAL A 33 -10.73 -39.31 -51.42
C VAL A 33 -11.75 -40.40 -51.73
N ASP A 34 -11.95 -40.67 -53.03
CA ASP A 34 -12.93 -41.60 -53.57
C ASP A 34 -14.40 -41.21 -53.31
N THR A 35 -14.68 -39.90 -53.12
CA THR A 35 -16.04 -39.36 -52.98
C THR A 35 -16.34 -38.25 -53.98
N ASP A 36 -17.63 -37.90 -54.13
CA ASP A 36 -18.14 -36.75 -54.89
C ASP A 36 -17.59 -35.38 -54.45
N LYS A 37 -16.86 -35.35 -53.33
CA LYS A 37 -16.24 -34.17 -52.73
C LYS A 37 -14.76 -34.03 -53.11
N GLU A 38 -14.15 -35.08 -53.66
CA GLU A 38 -12.77 -35.04 -54.13
C GLU A 38 -12.64 -34.05 -55.29
N GLY A 39 -11.70 -33.10 -55.19
CA GLY A 39 -11.52 -32.04 -56.20
C GLY A 39 -12.69 -31.04 -56.32
N ASN A 40 -13.75 -31.16 -55.51
CA ASN A 40 -14.92 -30.29 -55.57
C ASN A 40 -14.65 -28.95 -54.86
N LEU A 41 -14.12 -27.99 -55.63
CA LEU A 41 -13.82 -26.63 -55.17
C LEU A 41 -15.05 -25.91 -54.59
N GLN A 42 -16.24 -26.16 -55.14
CA GLN A 42 -17.46 -25.50 -54.66
C GLN A 42 -17.86 -26.00 -53.28
N TRP A 43 -17.82 -27.32 -53.04
CA TRP A 43 -18.02 -27.88 -51.70
C TRP A 43 -16.96 -27.40 -50.71
N TYR A 44 -15.70 -27.33 -51.13
CA TYR A 44 -14.60 -26.80 -50.32
C TYR A 44 -14.90 -25.38 -49.84
N PHE A 45 -15.15 -24.44 -50.76
CA PHE A 45 -15.35 -23.03 -50.39
C PHE A 45 -16.65 -22.79 -49.62
N GLN A 46 -17.75 -23.46 -50.00
CA GLN A 46 -19.06 -23.21 -49.41
C GLN A 46 -19.30 -23.92 -48.07
N LYS A 47 -18.63 -25.05 -47.82
CA LYS A 47 -18.86 -25.87 -46.63
C LYS A 47 -17.63 -25.95 -45.73
N LEU A 48 -16.53 -26.53 -46.24
CA LEU A 48 -15.36 -26.82 -45.41
C LEU A 48 -14.62 -25.54 -44.99
N HIS A 49 -14.30 -24.68 -45.95
CA HIS A 49 -13.63 -23.40 -45.70
C HIS A 49 -14.47 -22.48 -44.82
N LYS A 50 -15.79 -22.41 -45.07
CA LYS A 50 -16.71 -21.64 -44.21
C LYS A 50 -16.67 -22.14 -42.75
N SER A 51 -16.77 -23.45 -42.53
CA SER A 51 -16.71 -24.04 -41.19
C SER A 51 -15.35 -23.80 -40.50
N PHE A 52 -14.25 -23.86 -41.25
CA PHE A 52 -12.92 -23.50 -40.76
C PHE A 52 -12.85 -22.03 -40.31
N ILE A 53 -13.37 -21.09 -41.11
CA ILE A 53 -13.41 -19.66 -40.75
C ILE A 53 -14.26 -19.44 -39.49
N GLU A 54 -15.38 -20.14 -39.34
CA GLU A 54 -16.24 -20.04 -38.15
C GLU A 54 -15.51 -20.48 -36.87
N VAL A 55 -14.72 -21.57 -36.93
CA VAL A 55 -13.87 -22.02 -35.82
C VAL A 55 -12.76 -21.01 -35.54
N LYS A 56 -12.05 -20.57 -36.59
CA LYS A 56 -10.96 -19.59 -36.47
C LYS A 56 -11.43 -18.30 -35.80
N THR A 57 -12.59 -17.78 -36.21
CA THR A 57 -13.19 -16.59 -35.60
C THR A 57 -13.56 -16.83 -34.14
N ALA A 58 -14.15 -17.98 -33.81
CA ALA A 58 -14.49 -18.29 -32.42
C ALA A 58 -13.26 -18.37 -31.51
N VAL A 59 -12.17 -18.99 -32.00
CA VAL A 59 -10.89 -19.03 -31.28
C VAL A 59 -10.29 -17.63 -31.12
N ASN A 60 -10.29 -16.82 -32.18
CA ASN A 60 -9.79 -15.45 -32.13
C ASN A 60 -10.57 -14.57 -31.13
N ASN A 61 -11.89 -14.73 -31.07
CA ASN A 61 -12.71 -14.01 -30.10
C ASN A 61 -12.38 -14.41 -28.65
N LEU A 62 -12.11 -15.70 -28.40
CA LEU A 62 -11.68 -16.16 -27.08
C LEU A 62 -10.30 -15.59 -26.70
N ILE A 63 -9.37 -15.53 -27.65
CA ILE A 63 -8.05 -14.92 -27.45
C ILE A 63 -8.19 -13.42 -27.13
N ASP A 64 -8.96 -12.68 -27.94
CA ASP A 64 -9.18 -11.23 -27.72
C ASP A 64 -9.84 -10.94 -26.37
N LEU A 65 -10.81 -11.77 -25.95
CA LEU A 65 -11.41 -11.66 -24.61
C LEU A 65 -10.37 -11.88 -23.51
N ASN A 66 -9.54 -12.92 -23.65
CA ASN A 66 -8.50 -13.24 -22.68
C ASN A 66 -7.47 -12.10 -22.58
N ASP A 67 -6.99 -11.59 -23.71
CA ASP A 67 -6.03 -10.50 -23.78
C ASP A 67 -6.59 -9.23 -23.11
N LYS A 68 -7.81 -8.81 -23.47
CA LYS A 68 -8.47 -7.65 -22.85
C LYS A 68 -8.61 -7.80 -21.34
N MET A 69 -8.98 -8.98 -20.87
CA MET A 69 -9.13 -9.25 -19.44
C MET A 69 -7.78 -9.28 -18.73
N MET A 70 -6.72 -9.81 -19.35
CA MET A 70 -5.36 -9.77 -18.81
C MET A 70 -4.90 -8.32 -18.63
N TYR A 71 -5.05 -7.48 -19.66
CA TYR A 71 -4.69 -6.06 -19.59
C TYR A 71 -5.50 -5.30 -18.55
N LYS A 72 -6.82 -5.49 -18.51
CA LYS A 72 -7.70 -4.86 -17.52
C LYS A 72 -7.32 -5.26 -16.10
N THR A 73 -7.10 -6.56 -15.87
CA THR A 73 -6.74 -7.10 -14.55
C THR A 73 -5.38 -6.56 -14.11
N ALA A 74 -4.38 -6.52 -15.00
CA ALA A 74 -3.07 -5.94 -14.70
C ALA A 74 -3.17 -4.44 -14.35
N TYR A 75 -3.98 -3.68 -15.11
CA TYR A 75 -4.23 -2.27 -14.85
C TYR A 75 -4.92 -2.05 -13.49
N GLU A 76 -5.95 -2.83 -13.19
CA GLU A 76 -6.66 -2.76 -11.92
C GLU A 76 -5.78 -3.15 -10.73
N LEU A 77 -4.98 -4.21 -10.84
CA LEU A 77 -4.02 -4.62 -9.81
C LEU A 77 -3.03 -3.50 -9.52
N LYS A 78 -2.46 -2.87 -10.57
CA LYS A 78 -1.55 -1.73 -10.42
C LYS A 78 -2.23 -0.56 -9.70
N ASN A 79 -3.45 -0.21 -10.10
CA ASN A 79 -4.17 0.90 -9.51
C ASN A 79 -4.59 0.62 -8.05
N ARG A 80 -5.06 -0.60 -7.75
CA ARG A 80 -5.41 -1.02 -6.39
C ARG A 80 -4.18 -1.05 -5.49
N SER A 81 -3.06 -1.57 -5.96
CA SER A 81 -1.79 -1.59 -5.23
C SER A 81 -1.33 -0.17 -4.87
N ASN A 82 -1.33 0.75 -5.84
CA ASN A 82 -0.95 2.14 -5.60
C ASN A 82 -1.85 2.81 -4.55
N ARG A 83 -3.17 2.63 -4.64
CA ARG A 83 -4.11 3.20 -3.66
C ARG A 83 -4.01 2.54 -2.29
N ALA A 84 -3.64 1.27 -2.20
CA ALA A 84 -3.47 0.56 -0.94
C ALA A 84 -2.20 0.99 -0.18
N ILE A 85 -1.16 1.45 -0.89
CA ILE A 85 0.10 1.91 -0.30
C ILE A 85 -0.02 3.33 0.27
N MET A 86 -0.85 4.18 -0.33
CA MET A 86 -0.96 5.60 0.01
C MET A 86 -1.21 5.89 1.51
N PRO A 87 -2.14 5.18 2.21
CA PRO A 87 -2.34 5.39 3.65
C PRO A 87 -1.09 5.06 4.48
N GLY A 88 -0.32 4.05 4.07
CA GLY A 88 0.92 3.66 4.74
C GLY A 88 2.00 4.73 4.65
N ILE A 89 2.18 5.33 3.46
CA ILE A 89 3.13 6.44 3.27
C ILE A 89 2.73 7.64 4.13
N ILE A 90 1.45 8.00 4.13
CA ILE A 90 0.94 9.12 4.95
C ILE A 90 1.18 8.85 6.44
N ALA A 91 0.94 7.61 6.90
CA ALA A 91 1.19 7.24 8.30
C ALA A 91 2.67 7.36 8.68
N ILE A 92 3.59 6.91 7.82
CA ILE A 92 5.04 7.03 8.07
C ILE A 92 5.47 8.49 8.14
N LEU A 93 5.01 9.33 7.20
CA LEU A 93 5.31 10.76 7.20
C LEU A 93 4.75 11.47 8.44
N ALA A 94 3.51 11.15 8.82
CA ALA A 94 2.90 11.69 10.02
C ALA A 94 3.67 11.28 11.29
N ALA A 95 4.09 10.02 11.40
CA ALA A 95 4.88 9.54 12.53
C ALA A 95 6.25 10.25 12.63
N LEU A 96 6.89 10.49 11.48
CA LEU A 96 8.18 11.19 11.42
C LEU A 96 8.04 12.66 11.86
N ILE A 97 7.03 13.36 11.36
CA ILE A 97 6.72 14.75 11.78
C ILE A 97 6.38 14.79 13.27
N PHE A 98 5.52 13.87 13.73
CA PHE A 98 5.14 13.78 15.13
C PHE A 98 6.36 13.54 16.03
N THR A 99 7.29 12.69 15.62
CA THR A 99 8.54 12.42 16.35
C THR A 99 9.38 13.69 16.51
N PHE A 100 9.53 14.49 15.45
CA PHE A 100 10.28 15.74 15.54
C PHE A 100 9.60 16.75 16.46
N ILE A 101 8.29 16.95 16.31
CA ILE A 101 7.52 17.87 17.17
C ILE A 101 7.60 17.42 18.62
N PHE A 102 7.36 16.13 18.88
CA PHE A 102 7.42 15.57 20.22
C PHE A 102 8.79 15.73 20.85
N ASN A 103 9.87 15.43 20.10
CA ASN A 103 11.24 15.59 20.57
C ASN A 103 11.55 17.06 20.92
N TYR A 104 11.14 17.99 20.06
CA TYR A 104 11.30 19.42 20.29
C TYR A 104 10.56 19.87 21.56
N LEU A 105 9.30 19.47 21.72
CA LEU A 105 8.48 19.83 22.88
C LEU A 105 9.09 19.29 24.18
N VAL A 106 9.48 18.00 24.21
CA VAL A 106 10.12 17.39 25.38
C VAL A 106 11.44 18.09 25.72
N ASN A 107 12.24 18.42 24.70
CA ASN A 107 13.50 19.10 24.94
C ASN A 107 13.29 20.51 25.52
N TYR A 108 12.36 21.28 24.94
CA TYR A 108 12.13 22.67 25.31
C TYR A 108 11.42 22.80 26.66
N TYR A 109 10.36 22.02 26.90
CA TYR A 109 9.52 22.14 28.10
C TYR A 109 9.97 21.28 29.27
N MET A 110 10.74 20.20 29.05
CA MET A 110 11.20 19.35 30.15
C MET A 110 12.73 19.36 30.31
N VAL A 111 13.46 18.92 29.29
CA VAL A 111 14.92 18.70 29.42
C VAL A 111 15.67 20.00 29.69
N GLY A 112 15.38 21.06 28.94
CA GLY A 112 16.00 22.37 29.09
C GLY A 112 15.83 22.95 30.50
N PRO A 113 14.60 23.07 31.01
CA PRO A 113 14.35 23.49 32.38
C PRO A 113 15.05 22.63 33.44
N ILE A 114 15.03 21.30 33.32
CA ILE A 114 15.72 20.40 34.27
C ILE A 114 17.23 20.68 34.31
N ILE A 115 17.86 20.87 33.14
CA ILE A 115 19.28 21.23 33.06
C ILE A 115 19.52 22.59 33.74
N ARG A 116 18.69 23.60 33.45
CA ARG A 116 18.80 24.93 34.06
C ARG A 116 18.68 24.89 35.59
N ILE A 117 17.70 24.16 36.13
CA ILE A 117 17.55 23.94 37.58
C ILE A 117 18.84 23.32 38.13
N THR A 118 19.30 22.22 37.53
CA THR A 118 20.46 21.46 38.00
C THR A 118 21.73 22.31 38.02
N GLU A 119 21.98 23.07 36.96
CA GLU A 119 23.12 23.98 36.89
C GLU A 119 23.06 25.12 37.90
N ARG A 120 21.86 25.67 38.14
CA ARG A 120 21.70 26.71 39.17
C ARG A 120 21.92 26.16 40.56
N VAL A 121 21.36 25.00 40.90
CA VAL A 121 21.61 24.35 42.20
C VAL A 121 23.12 24.16 42.43
N LYS A 122 23.87 23.67 41.43
CA LYS A 122 25.34 23.55 41.53
C LYS A 122 26.02 24.90 41.80
N LYS A 123 25.64 25.95 41.06
CA LYS A 123 26.21 27.30 41.26
C LYS A 123 25.92 27.87 42.66
N ILE A 124 24.78 27.56 43.25
CA ILE A 124 24.45 27.98 44.62
C ILE A 124 25.37 27.30 45.62
N VAL A 125 25.57 25.99 45.47
CA VAL A 125 26.47 25.21 46.33
C VAL A 125 27.91 25.74 46.22
N ASP A 126 28.39 25.99 45.01
CA ASP A 126 29.79 26.38 44.78
C ASP A 126 30.08 27.87 45.06
N LYS A 127 29.16 28.76 44.67
CA LYS A 127 29.38 30.22 44.60
C LYS A 127 28.41 31.04 45.44
N ARG A 128 27.49 30.41 46.17
CA ARG A 128 26.50 31.05 47.06
C ARG A 128 25.66 32.13 46.37
N THR A 129 25.37 31.96 45.08
CA THR A 129 24.47 32.84 44.31
C THR A 129 23.00 32.58 44.66
N PRO A 130 22.05 33.49 44.37
CA PRO A 130 20.61 33.21 44.53
C PRO A 130 20.08 32.22 43.47
N PHE A 131 19.00 31.50 43.79
CA PHE A 131 18.24 30.71 42.82
C PHE A 131 17.29 31.63 42.04
N ASP A 132 17.51 31.75 40.74
CA ASP A 132 16.84 32.70 39.84
C ASP A 132 16.21 32.01 38.62
N VAL A 133 15.93 30.69 38.70
CA VAL A 133 15.33 29.96 37.59
C VAL A 133 13.84 30.28 37.51
N GLN A 134 13.43 30.94 36.44
CA GLN A 134 12.03 31.10 36.06
C GLN A 134 11.62 29.99 35.10
N ILE A 135 10.46 29.40 35.38
CA ILE A 135 9.84 28.39 34.53
C ILE A 135 8.53 28.98 34.00
N GLU A 136 8.36 28.89 32.69
CA GLU A 136 7.22 29.48 31.98
C GLU A 136 5.99 28.57 32.01
N THR A 137 6.18 27.28 32.31
CA THR A 137 5.10 26.29 32.45
C THR A 137 4.48 26.35 33.84
N ASP A 138 3.27 25.80 33.97
CA ASP A 138 2.56 25.61 35.24
C ASP A 138 2.34 24.10 35.49
N ASP A 139 3.41 23.33 35.29
CA ASP A 139 3.43 21.87 35.38
C ASP A 139 4.35 21.39 36.53
N GLU A 140 4.58 20.09 36.63
CA GLU A 140 5.40 19.49 37.67
C GLU A 140 6.84 20.04 37.71
N ILE A 141 7.37 20.52 36.58
CA ILE A 141 8.70 21.12 36.53
C ILE A 141 8.69 22.49 37.22
N ALA A 142 7.63 23.27 37.08
CA ALA A 142 7.46 24.55 37.76
C ALA A 142 7.35 24.36 39.28
N HIS A 143 6.52 23.41 39.72
CA HIS A 143 6.42 23.04 41.13
C HIS A 143 7.76 22.56 41.71
N LEU A 144 8.55 21.81 40.94
CA LEU A 144 9.89 21.40 41.36
C LEU A 144 10.84 22.59 41.52
N ALA A 145 10.81 23.56 40.59
CA ALA A 145 11.63 24.76 40.69
C ALA A 145 11.25 25.62 41.91
N GLU A 146 9.96 25.76 42.20
CA GLU A 146 9.48 26.46 43.39
C GLU A 146 9.91 25.76 44.69
N ALA A 147 9.76 24.43 44.77
CA ALA A 147 10.21 23.66 45.93
C ALA A 147 11.73 23.82 46.17
N ILE A 148 12.53 23.82 45.10
CA ILE A 148 13.98 24.05 45.20
C ILE A 148 14.29 25.48 45.63
N TYR A 149 13.58 26.48 45.09
CA TYR A 149 13.73 27.87 45.50
C TYR A 149 13.51 28.04 47.01
N ASN A 150 12.38 27.50 47.52
CA ASN A 150 12.04 27.54 48.94
C ASN A 150 13.09 26.82 49.82
N LEU A 151 13.62 25.68 49.35
CA LEU A 151 14.70 24.96 50.03
C LEU A 151 15.96 25.82 50.12
N CYS A 152 16.40 26.43 49.01
CA CYS A 152 17.59 27.28 48.96
C CYS A 152 17.47 28.51 49.89
N GLU A 153 16.32 29.18 49.91
CA GLU A 153 16.09 30.32 50.81
C GLU A 153 16.06 29.90 52.29
N SER A 154 15.52 28.71 52.60
CA SER A 154 15.51 28.19 53.98
C SER A 154 16.94 27.93 54.52
N ILE A 155 17.83 27.41 53.68
CA ILE A 155 19.24 27.18 54.03
C ILE A 155 19.95 28.50 54.30
N LYS A 156 19.74 29.49 53.42
CA LYS A 156 20.34 30.83 53.54
C LYS A 156 19.87 31.57 54.80
N THR A 157 18.63 31.37 55.20
CA THR A 157 18.06 31.98 56.42
C THR A 157 18.65 31.37 57.69
N LYS A 158 18.84 30.04 57.71
CA LYS A 158 19.48 29.34 58.83
C LYS A 158 20.96 29.74 59.01
N GLU A 159 21.70 29.91 57.92
CA GLU A 159 23.09 30.38 57.97
C GLU A 159 23.22 31.81 58.52
N LYS A 160 22.20 32.68 58.38
CA LYS A 160 22.20 34.05 58.93
C LYS A 160 21.87 34.14 60.42
N GLN A 161 21.33 33.08 61.01
CA GLN A 161 20.92 33.03 62.43
C GLN A 161 21.97 32.37 63.33
N GLN A 162 23.05 31.84 62.74
CA GLN A 162 24.27 31.38 63.43
C GLN A 162 25.35 32.46 63.35
#